data_AF-K8WSP4-F1
#
_entry.id   AF-K8WSP4-F1
#
_cell.length_a   1.000
_cell.length_b   1.000
_cell.length_c   1.000
_cell.angle_alpha   90.00
_cell.angle_beta   90.00
_cell.angle_gamma   90.00
#
_symmetry.space_group_name_H-M   'P 1'
#
loop_
_entity.id
_entity.type
_entity.pdbx_description
1 polymer ?
#
loop_
_entity_poly.entity_id
_entity_poly.type
_entity_poly.pdbx_seq_one_letter_code
_entity_poly.pdbx_strand_id
1 'polypeptide(L)'
;MEQLKQWLPFADGITISGGEPFEQADALHALLIELHANFQGDILVYSGYGWDDIKLKVSEMDGLIDALISGPYLVDAPQTLALRGSDNQLLHRLTPLGEARFAQYDRQLTADDKVLDLALDGTGRIFLTGIPQRRDMSRLQILLEQQETPLTPLKK
;
A
#
# COMPACT_ATOMS: atom_id res chain seq x y z
N MET A 1 -1.20 15.09 -11.05
CA MET A 1 -2.67 15.10 -11.05
C MET A 1 -3.31 14.62 -12.34
N GLU A 2 -2.95 15.13 -13.53
CA GLU A 2 -3.66 14.81 -14.79
C GLU A 2 -3.82 13.30 -15.06
N GLN A 3 -2.79 12.52 -14.81
CA GLN A 3 -2.80 11.07 -15.01
C GLN A 3 -3.76 10.33 -14.06
N LEU A 4 -4.00 10.88 -12.86
CA LEU A 4 -4.83 10.26 -11.82
C LEU A 4 -6.32 10.59 -12.00
N LYS A 5 -6.66 11.73 -12.63
CA LYS A 5 -8.04 12.26 -12.69
C LYS A 5 -9.08 11.24 -13.16
N GLN A 6 -8.74 10.41 -14.14
CA GLN A 6 -9.67 9.39 -14.67
C GLN A 6 -10.00 8.27 -13.67
N TRP A 7 -9.13 8.04 -12.68
CA TRP A 7 -9.24 6.96 -11.71
C TRP A 7 -9.88 7.41 -10.39
N LEU A 8 -9.68 8.67 -10.00
CA LEU A 8 -10.18 9.20 -8.72
C LEU A 8 -11.69 8.95 -8.48
N PRO A 9 -12.60 9.07 -9.47
CA PRO A 9 -14.02 8.80 -9.24
C PRO A 9 -14.36 7.35 -8.91
N PHE A 10 -13.44 6.42 -9.12
CA PHE A 10 -13.63 4.98 -8.91
C PHE A 10 -12.83 4.43 -7.74
N ALA A 11 -12.13 5.29 -7.00
CA ALA A 11 -11.29 4.91 -5.88
C ALA A 11 -11.95 5.29 -4.55
N ASP A 12 -11.98 4.36 -3.60
CA ASP A 12 -12.42 4.66 -2.23
C ASP A 12 -11.28 5.27 -1.39
N GLY A 13 -10.02 5.00 -1.78
CA GLY A 13 -8.81 5.48 -1.15
C GLY A 13 -7.61 5.43 -2.09
N ILE A 14 -6.50 6.06 -1.70
CA ILE A 14 -5.23 6.10 -2.41
C ILE A 14 -4.15 5.53 -1.51
N THR A 15 -3.38 4.58 -2.03
CA THR A 15 -2.16 4.10 -1.37
C THR A 15 -0.93 4.64 -2.08
N ILE A 16 -0.06 5.32 -1.33
CA ILE A 16 1.25 5.77 -1.77
C ILE A 16 2.29 4.76 -1.27
N SER A 17 2.92 4.05 -2.21
CA SER A 17 3.92 3.02 -1.94
C SER A 17 4.98 2.99 -3.05
N GLY A 18 6.13 2.37 -2.78
CA GLY A 18 7.26 2.32 -3.71
C GLY A 18 8.20 3.52 -3.57
N GLY A 19 9.48 3.33 -3.86
CA GLY A 19 10.52 4.25 -3.39
C GLY A 19 10.47 4.43 -1.87
N GLU A 20 11.12 5.48 -1.35
CA GLU A 20 10.89 5.95 0.02
C GLU A 20 10.22 7.33 -0.04
N PRO A 21 8.91 7.45 0.26
CA PRO A 21 8.18 8.71 0.14
C PRO A 21 8.82 9.87 0.92
N PHE A 22 9.43 9.60 2.08
CA PHE A 22 10.01 10.62 2.94
C PHE A 22 11.44 11.04 2.55
N GLU A 23 12.05 10.42 1.53
CA GLU A 23 13.27 10.94 0.87
C GLU A 23 12.97 12.18 0.03
N GLN A 24 11.73 12.33 -0.45
CA GLN A 24 11.26 13.46 -1.26
C GLN A 24 10.07 14.14 -0.59
N ALA A 25 10.23 14.51 0.68
CA ALA A 25 9.14 15.02 1.52
C ALA A 25 8.38 16.22 0.90
N ASP A 26 9.08 17.17 0.26
CA ASP A 26 8.44 18.31 -0.40
C ASP A 26 7.53 17.88 -1.56
N ALA A 27 7.96 16.90 -2.35
CA ALA A 27 7.18 16.37 -3.46
C ALA A 27 5.97 15.56 -2.94
N LEU A 28 6.16 14.78 -1.87
CA LEU A 28 5.07 14.09 -1.19
C LEU A 28 4.04 15.09 -0.66
N HIS A 29 4.48 16.14 0.04
CA HIS A 29 3.59 17.16 0.58
C HIS A 29 2.77 17.85 -0.52
N ALA A 30 3.44 18.27 -1.61
CA ALA A 30 2.76 18.89 -2.74
C ALA A 30 1.71 17.95 -3.37
N LEU A 31 2.02 16.66 -3.51
CA LEU A 31 1.07 15.67 -4.00
C LEU A 31 -0.13 15.54 -3.06
N LEU A 32 0.12 15.43 -1.76
CA LEU A 32 -0.93 15.25 -0.75
C LEU A 32 -1.90 16.43 -0.69
N ILE A 33 -1.41 17.67 -0.81
CA ILE A 33 -2.26 18.87 -0.90
C ILE A 33 -3.20 18.77 -2.11
N GLU A 34 -2.65 18.43 -3.27
CA GLU A 34 -3.43 18.30 -4.51
C GLU A 34 -4.45 17.16 -4.44
N LEU A 35 -4.09 16.03 -3.84
CA LEU A 35 -5.01 14.91 -3.64
C LEU A 35 -6.15 15.32 -2.70
N HIS A 36 -5.84 15.91 -1.55
CA HIS A 36 -6.83 16.34 -0.58
C HIS A 36 -7.84 17.34 -1.18
N ALA A 37 -7.39 18.23 -2.06
CA ALA A 37 -8.26 19.19 -2.74
C ALA A 37 -9.20 18.57 -3.79
N ASN A 38 -8.85 17.41 -4.36
CA ASN A 38 -9.52 16.86 -5.55
C ASN A 38 -10.11 15.45 -5.35
N PHE A 39 -9.91 14.84 -4.19
CA PHE A 39 -10.30 13.45 -3.91
C PHE A 39 -10.97 13.34 -2.54
N GLN A 40 -12.08 12.59 -2.48
CA GLN A 40 -12.84 12.34 -1.24
C GLN A 40 -12.71 10.88 -0.82
N GLY A 41 -11.49 10.48 -0.49
CA GLY A 41 -11.16 9.15 0.03
C GLY A 41 -9.98 9.22 0.97
N ASP A 42 -9.61 8.07 1.52
CA ASP A 42 -8.48 7.98 2.44
C ASP A 42 -7.15 7.96 1.71
N ILE A 43 -6.10 8.39 2.41
CA ILE A 43 -4.72 8.30 1.96
C ILE A 43 -3.93 7.43 2.94
N LEU A 44 -3.45 6.29 2.44
CA LEU A 44 -2.50 5.40 3.10
C LEU A 44 -1.10 5.61 2.54
N VAL A 45 -0.11 5.79 3.40
CA VAL A 45 1.31 5.88 2.99
C VAL A 45 2.10 4.71 3.59
N TYR A 46 3.00 4.12 2.81
CA TYR A 46 4.00 3.17 3.31
C TYR A 46 5.38 3.83 3.35
N SER A 47 6.11 3.66 4.45
CA SER A 47 7.50 4.09 4.59
C SER A 47 8.35 2.98 5.22
N GLY A 48 9.56 2.82 4.69
CA GLY A 48 10.60 1.96 5.26
C GLY A 48 11.32 2.58 6.46
N TYR A 49 11.10 3.87 6.76
CA TYR A 49 11.68 4.53 7.91
C TYR A 49 10.88 4.28 9.19
N GLY A 50 11.59 4.28 10.32
CA GLY A 50 10.96 4.17 11.63
C GLY A 50 10.15 5.42 11.97
N TRP A 51 9.11 5.27 12.79
CA TRP A 51 8.27 6.39 13.20
C TRP A 51 9.06 7.57 13.76
N ASP A 52 10.06 7.30 14.60
CA ASP A 52 10.88 8.34 15.22
C ASP A 52 11.69 9.17 14.21
N ASP A 53 12.01 8.61 13.04
CA ASP A 53 12.77 9.27 11.98
C ASP A 53 11.90 10.22 11.14
N ILE A 54 10.60 9.94 11.03
CA ILE A 54 9.70 10.66 10.11
C ILE A 54 8.59 11.45 10.80
N LYS A 55 8.34 11.26 12.10
CA LYS A 55 7.21 11.89 12.82
C LYS A 55 7.14 13.42 12.69
N LEU A 56 8.29 14.10 12.61
CA LEU A 56 8.33 15.56 12.42
C LEU A 56 7.82 15.96 11.03
N LYS A 57 8.27 15.27 9.97
CA LYS A 57 7.79 15.49 8.59
C LYS A 57 6.33 15.10 8.43
N VAL A 58 5.90 14.03 9.10
CA VAL A 58 4.47 13.63 9.13
C VAL A 58 3.63 14.73 9.76
N SER A 59 4.10 15.34 10.85
CA SER A 59 3.41 16.46 11.50
C SER A 59 3.33 17.72 10.64
N GLU A 60 4.23 17.93 9.69
CA GLU A 60 4.15 19.03 8.73
C GLU A 60 3.05 18.81 7.67
N MET A 61 2.59 17.57 7.52
CA MET A 61 1.53 17.11 6.61
C MET A 61 0.25 16.75 7.38
N ASP A 62 0.03 17.38 8.54
CA ASP A 62 -1.10 17.07 9.42
C ASP A 62 -2.45 17.14 8.68
N GLY A 63 -3.29 16.13 8.89
CA GLY A 63 -4.57 15.99 8.22
C GLY A 63 -4.52 15.55 6.75
N LEU A 64 -3.34 15.41 6.14
CA LEU A 64 -3.21 15.00 4.74
C LEU A 64 -2.94 13.50 4.54
N ILE A 65 -2.47 12.81 5.58
CA ILE A 65 -2.25 11.36 5.59
C ILE A 65 -3.21 10.76 6.60
N ASP A 66 -4.12 9.89 6.17
CA ASP A 66 -5.08 9.26 7.06
C ASP A 66 -4.47 8.09 7.83
N ALA A 67 -3.65 7.29 7.14
CA ALA A 67 -2.92 6.19 7.75
C ALA A 67 -1.49 6.07 7.21
N LEU A 68 -0.58 5.59 8.06
CA LEU A 68 0.81 5.37 7.71
C LEU A 68 1.26 4.00 8.21
N ILE A 69 1.88 3.20 7.34
CA ILE A 69 2.69 2.06 7.74
C ILE A 69 4.15 2.51 7.82
N SER A 70 4.75 2.44 9.01
CA SER A 70 6.17 2.79 9.21
C SER A 70 7.01 1.57 9.57
N GLY A 71 8.27 1.59 9.16
CA GLY A 71 9.30 0.65 9.57
C GLY A 71 9.82 -0.19 8.40
N PRO A 72 11.10 -0.61 8.45
CA PRO A 72 11.71 -1.33 7.35
C PRO A 72 11.06 -2.70 7.20
N TYR A 73 10.98 -3.18 5.95
CA TYR A 73 10.62 -4.56 5.69
C TYR A 73 11.73 -5.50 6.17
N LEU A 74 11.40 -6.42 7.06
CA LEU A 74 12.32 -7.43 7.57
C LEU A 74 11.93 -8.80 7.02
N VAL A 75 12.73 -9.31 6.07
CA VAL A 75 12.48 -10.58 5.37
C VAL A 75 12.31 -11.77 6.33
N ASP A 76 13.06 -11.77 7.43
CA ASP A 76 13.06 -12.85 8.42
C ASP A 76 12.04 -12.65 9.54
N ALA A 77 11.42 -11.46 9.66
CA ALA A 77 10.36 -11.22 10.63
C ALA A 77 9.02 -11.84 10.18
N PRO A 78 8.19 -12.33 11.12
CA PRO A 78 6.87 -12.84 10.78
C PRO A 78 6.03 -11.81 10.01
N GLN A 79 5.12 -12.30 9.18
CA GLN A 79 4.17 -11.49 8.40
C GLN A 79 2.77 -12.01 8.74
N THR A 80 2.28 -11.61 9.91
CA THR A 80 1.03 -12.09 10.49
C THR A 80 -0.02 -11.00 10.62
N LEU A 81 0.34 -9.73 10.49
CA LEU A 81 -0.57 -8.59 10.65
C LEU A 81 -1.07 -8.06 9.30
N ALA A 82 -2.35 -7.66 9.26
CA ALA A 82 -2.95 -7.11 8.05
C ALA A 82 -2.27 -5.81 7.61
N LEU A 83 -2.16 -5.59 6.30
CA LEU A 83 -1.48 -4.42 5.69
C LEU A 83 0.02 -4.27 6.01
N ARG A 84 0.68 -5.26 6.64
CA ARG A 84 2.11 -5.19 6.93
C ARG A 84 2.88 -6.28 6.21
N GLY A 85 4.01 -5.90 5.61
CA GLY A 85 4.96 -6.83 5.02
C GLY A 85 5.73 -7.60 6.09
N SER A 86 5.97 -7.00 7.25
CA SER A 86 6.59 -7.63 8.40
C SER A 86 6.06 -7.06 9.71
N ASP A 87 5.99 -7.89 10.76
CA ASP A 87 5.30 -7.57 12.02
C ASP A 87 5.97 -6.47 12.85
N ASN A 88 7.21 -6.09 12.52
CA ASN A 88 7.86 -4.91 13.11
C ASN A 88 7.29 -3.59 12.58
N GLN A 89 6.51 -3.61 11.50
CA GLN A 89 5.92 -2.42 10.92
C GLN A 89 4.67 -2.00 11.71
N LEU A 90 4.49 -0.69 11.86
CA LEU A 90 3.44 -0.10 12.69
C LEU A 90 2.42 0.62 11.83
N LEU A 91 1.13 0.43 12.12
CA LEU A 91 0.04 1.20 11.54
C LEU A 91 -0.27 2.38 12.45
N HIS A 92 -0.09 3.57 11.92
CA HIS A 92 -0.51 4.82 12.54
C HIS A 92 -1.80 5.28 11.89
N ARG A 93 -2.81 5.59 12.71
CA ARG A 93 -4.10 6.12 12.29
C ARG A 93 -4.10 7.59 12.68
N LEU A 94 -3.84 8.46 11.72
CA LEU A 94 -3.42 9.84 11.96
C LEU A 94 -4.60 10.82 11.95
N THR A 95 -5.70 10.47 11.28
CA THR A 95 -6.92 11.29 11.20
C THR A 95 -8.14 10.51 11.71
N PRO A 96 -9.28 11.17 11.98
CA PRO A 96 -10.52 10.47 12.29
C PRO A 96 -11.00 9.53 11.16
N LEU A 97 -10.75 9.89 9.90
CA LEU A 97 -11.06 9.03 8.76
C LEU A 97 -10.15 7.80 8.75
N GLY A 98 -8.86 8.02 9.00
CA GLY A 98 -7.86 6.98 9.19
C GLY A 98 -8.24 5.99 10.30
N GLU A 99 -8.67 6.51 11.45
CA GLU A 99 -9.19 5.71 12.55
C GLU A 99 -10.38 4.85 12.11
N ALA A 100 -11.40 5.47 11.49
CA ALA A 100 -12.62 4.80 11.08
C ALA A 100 -12.38 3.72 10.02
N ARG A 101 -11.45 3.92 9.08
CA ARG A 101 -11.21 2.99 7.97
C ARG A 101 -10.15 1.94 8.29
N PHE A 102 -9.12 2.28 9.06
CA PHE A 102 -7.96 1.42 9.23
C PHE A 102 -7.89 0.68 10.56
N ALA A 103 -8.71 1.01 11.57
CA ALA A 103 -8.75 0.26 12.83
C ALA A 103 -9.01 -1.25 12.62
N GLN A 104 -9.81 -1.61 11.62
CA GLN A 104 -10.12 -3.01 11.29
C GLN A 104 -8.93 -3.84 10.82
N TYR A 105 -7.82 -3.20 10.44
CA TYR A 105 -6.59 -3.87 10.02
C TYR A 105 -5.58 -4.01 11.16
N ASP A 106 -5.91 -3.57 12.38
CA ASP A 106 -5.10 -3.86 13.56
C ASP A 106 -5.41 -5.25 14.13
N ARG A 107 -5.18 -6.26 13.29
CA ARG A 107 -5.49 -7.67 13.55
C ARG A 107 -4.53 -8.60 12.80
N GLN A 108 -4.61 -9.89 13.11
CA GLN A 108 -3.95 -10.93 12.34
C GLN A 108 -4.59 -11.11 10.95
N LEU A 109 -3.79 -11.53 9.98
CA LEU A 109 -4.20 -11.87 8.62
C LEU A 109 -5.17 -13.06 8.60
N THR A 110 -6.16 -12.96 7.71
CA THR A 110 -7.04 -14.07 7.34
C THR A 110 -6.66 -14.58 5.94
N ALA A 111 -7.35 -15.62 5.48
CA ALA A 111 -7.17 -16.10 4.11
C ALA A 111 -7.60 -15.06 3.06
N ASP A 112 -8.57 -14.20 3.39
CA ASP A 112 -9.13 -13.21 2.47
C ASP A 112 -8.21 -12.01 2.25
N ASP A 113 -7.25 -11.76 3.14
CA ASP A 113 -6.25 -10.69 2.96
C ASP A 113 -5.17 -11.05 1.94
N LYS A 114 -5.10 -12.30 1.50
CA LYS A 114 -4.03 -12.83 0.63
C LYS A 114 -4.36 -12.63 -0.85
N VAL A 115 -4.72 -11.40 -1.22
CA VAL A 115 -5.06 -11.04 -2.61
C VAL A 115 -3.93 -10.20 -3.20
N LEU A 116 -3.48 -10.60 -4.39
CA LEU A 116 -2.62 -9.78 -5.23
C LEU A 116 -3.44 -9.32 -6.43
N ASP A 117 -3.44 -8.01 -6.67
CA ASP A 117 -4.01 -7.44 -7.88
C ASP A 117 -3.01 -7.57 -9.03
N LEU A 118 -3.51 -7.93 -10.21
CA LEU A 118 -2.74 -8.08 -11.43
C LEU A 118 -3.20 -7.06 -12.47
N ALA A 119 -2.25 -6.30 -13.01
CA ALA A 119 -2.47 -5.40 -14.13
C ALA A 119 -1.54 -5.74 -15.30
N LEU A 120 -2.00 -5.44 -16.52
CA LEU A 120 -1.25 -5.61 -17.77
C LEU A 120 -1.14 -4.26 -18.48
N ASP A 121 0.04 -3.90 -18.96
CA ASP A 121 0.18 -2.76 -19.86
C ASP A 121 0.00 -3.13 -21.34
N GLY A 122 -0.02 -2.13 -22.21
CA GLY A 122 -0.17 -2.31 -23.66
C GLY A 122 0.99 -3.06 -24.34
N THR A 123 2.08 -3.35 -23.61
CA THR A 123 3.21 -4.16 -24.10
C THR A 123 3.17 -5.60 -23.58
N GLY A 124 2.20 -5.93 -22.73
CA GLY A 124 2.07 -7.24 -22.10
C GLY A 124 2.91 -7.42 -20.83
N ARG A 125 3.46 -6.34 -20.25
CA ARG A 125 4.14 -6.43 -18.94
C ARG A 125 3.10 -6.59 -17.84
N ILE A 126 3.39 -7.51 -16.92
CA ILE A 126 2.56 -7.78 -15.75
C ILE A 126 3.05 -6.94 -14.58
N PHE A 127 2.12 -6.25 -13.93
CA PHE A 127 2.30 -5.59 -12.66
C PHE A 127 1.49 -6.32 -11.60
N LEU A 128 2.11 -6.56 -10.45
CA LEU A 128 1.45 -7.15 -9.30
C LEU A 128 1.52 -6.17 -8.13
N THR A 129 0.39 -5.93 -7.49
CA THR A 129 0.28 -5.07 -6.31
C THR A 129 -0.40 -5.81 -5.18
N GLY A 130 0.01 -5.48 -3.94
CA GLY A 130 -0.40 -6.20 -2.73
C GLY A 130 0.83 -6.68 -1.96
N ILE A 131 0.60 -7.35 -0.82
CA ILE A 131 1.66 -7.81 0.07
C ILE A 131 1.77 -9.33 -0.07
N PRO A 132 2.67 -9.86 -0.91
CA PRO A 132 2.81 -11.31 -1.11
C PRO A 132 3.29 -11.97 0.18
N GLN A 133 2.92 -13.23 0.40
CA GLN A 133 3.54 -14.03 1.44
C GLN A 133 4.92 -14.51 1.00
N ARG A 134 5.69 -14.96 1.98
CA ARG A 134 7.00 -15.58 1.72
C ARG A 134 6.86 -16.68 0.67
N ARG A 135 7.70 -16.58 -0.37
CA ARG A 135 7.80 -17.51 -1.50
C ARG A 135 6.62 -17.51 -2.47
N ASP A 136 5.59 -16.67 -2.30
CA ASP A 136 4.48 -16.60 -3.25
C ASP A 136 4.98 -16.25 -4.66
N MET A 137 5.87 -15.26 -4.76
CA MET A 137 6.45 -14.86 -6.04
C MET A 137 7.31 -15.95 -6.69
N SER A 138 8.13 -16.64 -5.91
CA SER A 138 8.92 -17.78 -6.40
C SER A 138 8.03 -18.94 -6.85
N ARG A 139 6.95 -19.22 -6.10
CA ARG A 139 5.97 -20.25 -6.45
C ARG A 139 5.22 -19.88 -7.73
N LEU A 140 4.79 -18.62 -7.86
CA LEU A 140 4.15 -18.11 -9.07
C LEU A 140 5.07 -18.24 -10.28
N GLN A 141 6.34 -17.86 -10.14
CA GLN A 141 7.34 -18.01 -11.20
C GLN A 141 7.47 -19.46 -11.67
N ILE A 142 7.63 -20.41 -10.73
CA ILE A 142 7.75 -21.84 -11.05
C ILE A 142 6.49 -22.34 -11.80
N LEU A 143 5.30 -21.96 -11.34
CA LEU A 143 4.04 -22.37 -11.98
C LEU A 143 3.88 -21.80 -13.40
N LEU A 144 4.33 -20.56 -13.63
CA LEU A 144 4.29 -19.93 -14.95
C LEU A 144 5.31 -20.57 -15.91
N GLU A 145 6.51 -20.89 -15.44
CA GLU A 145 7.54 -21.57 -16.23
C GLU A 145 7.13 -22.99 -16.66
N GLN A 146 6.34 -23.67 -15.83
CA GLN A 146 5.86 -25.03 -16.10
C GLN A 146 4.63 -25.07 -17.04
N GLN A 147 4.00 -23.93 -17.37
CA GLN A 147 2.76 -23.83 -18.17
C GLN A 147 1.56 -24.62 -17.63
N GLU A 148 1.60 -25.08 -16.37
CA GLU A 148 0.62 -26.06 -15.86
C GLU A 148 -0.68 -25.43 -15.31
N THR A 149 -0.79 -24.10 -15.21
CA THR A 149 -1.93 -23.46 -14.54
C THR A 149 -2.66 -22.45 -15.44
N PRO A 150 -3.91 -22.70 -15.84
CA PRO A 150 -4.73 -21.69 -16.51
C PRO A 150 -5.06 -20.54 -15.54
N LEU A 151 -4.80 -19.30 -15.98
CA LEU A 151 -5.23 -18.10 -15.26
C LEU A 151 -6.76 -18.01 -15.33
N THR A 152 -7.42 -18.14 -14.18
CA THR A 152 -8.88 -17.99 -14.10
C THR A 152 -9.21 -16.55 -13.70
N PRO A 153 -10.06 -15.83 -14.46
CA PRO A 153 -10.50 -14.50 -14.06
C PRO A 153 -11.25 -14.58 -12.73
N LEU A 154 -10.85 -13.78 -11.74
CA LEU A 154 -11.66 -13.52 -10.55
C LEU A 154 -12.88 -12.72 -11.00
N LYS A 155 -14.07 -13.33 -10.99
CA LYS A 155 -15.32 -12.61 -11.18
C LYS A 155 -15.59 -11.81 -9.90
N LYS A 156 -15.54 -10.47 -9.98
CA LYS A 156 -16.13 -9.59 -8.97
C LYS A 156 -17.65 -9.63 -9.09
#